data_AF-A0A7W7U762-F1
#
_entry.id   AF-A0A7W7U762-F1
#
_cell.length_a   1.000
_cell.length_b   1.000
_cell.length_c   1.000
_cell.angle_alpha   90.00
_cell.angle_beta   90.00
_cell.angle_gamma   90.00
#
_symmetry.space_group_name_H-M   'P 1'
#
loop_
_entity.id
_entity.type
_entity.pdbx_description
1 polymer ?
#
loop_
_entity_poly.entity_id
_entity_poly.type
_entity_poly.pdbx_seq_one_letter_code
_entity_poly.pdbx_strand_id
1 'polypeptide(L)'
;MQARAQAVAPVAGDLSARTAYAESERHALVSPLVLEEWMPAFLAQLAAPGTQLVRATNGDGSPLRYLFDPERESFAEFLVDGESWTVRQGGPVALWDDVERSLVAWRDAGAPEIHSVRLRVTPASHQCWIDRAPSLRWEHRIT
;
A
#
# COMPACT_ATOMS: atom_id res chain seq x y z
N MET A 1 -24.56 -3.66 -0.80
CA MET A 1 -23.46 -3.63 -1.79
C MET A 1 -22.96 -5.06 -1.94
N GLN A 2 -23.32 -5.76 -3.02
CA GLN A 2 -22.86 -7.14 -3.25
C GLN A 2 -21.36 -7.12 -3.54
N ALA A 3 -20.59 -7.93 -2.81
CA ALA A 3 -19.20 -8.21 -3.15
C ALA A 3 -19.15 -8.81 -4.56
N ARG A 4 -18.35 -8.23 -5.45
CA ARG A 4 -18.14 -8.80 -6.79
C ARG A 4 -17.53 -10.19 -6.62
N ALA A 5 -18.01 -11.18 -7.37
CA ALA A 5 -17.54 -12.57 -7.31
C ALA A 5 -16.03 -12.76 -7.62
N GLN A 6 -15.34 -11.69 -8.04
CA GLN A 6 -13.89 -11.66 -8.32
C GLN A 6 -13.09 -10.91 -7.24
N ALA A 7 -13.71 -10.50 -6.13
CA ALA A 7 -12.97 -9.87 -5.04
C ALA A 7 -12.08 -10.92 -4.35
N VAL A 8 -10.76 -10.67 -4.33
CA VAL A 8 -9.81 -11.48 -3.57
C VAL A 8 -10.26 -11.47 -2.10
N ALA A 9 -10.33 -12.66 -1.49
CA ALA A 9 -10.67 -12.77 -0.08
C ALA A 9 -9.63 -11.99 0.74
N PRO A 10 -10.05 -11.08 1.64
CA PRO A 10 -9.13 -10.40 2.52
C PRO A 10 -8.30 -11.39 3.32
N VAL A 11 -7.03 -11.07 3.56
CA VAL A 11 -6.20 -11.83 4.51
C VAL A 11 -6.93 -11.93 5.84
N ALA A 12 -7.09 -13.17 6.32
CA ALA A 12 -7.81 -13.50 7.54
C ALA A 12 -6.96 -14.41 8.44
N GLY A 13 -7.50 -14.72 9.62
CA GLY A 13 -6.85 -15.51 10.66
C GLY A 13 -6.13 -14.62 11.69
N ASP A 14 -5.16 -15.20 12.38
CA ASP A 14 -4.37 -14.49 13.38
C ASP A 14 -3.38 -13.53 12.70
N LEU A 15 -3.78 -12.26 12.59
CA LEU A 15 -2.95 -11.22 11.98
C LEU A 15 -1.70 -10.94 12.80
N SER A 16 -1.76 -11.08 14.12
CA SER A 16 -0.61 -10.86 15.00
C SER A 16 0.48 -11.91 14.78
N ALA A 17 0.09 -13.17 14.55
CA ALA A 17 1.03 -14.22 14.17
C ALA A 17 1.65 -13.95 12.78
N ARG A 18 0.87 -13.39 11.84
CA ARG A 18 1.36 -13.04 10.48
C ARG A 18 2.36 -11.89 10.47
N THR A 19 2.32 -11.00 11.46
CA THR A 19 3.21 -9.84 11.57
C THR A 19 4.26 -9.96 12.68
N ALA A 20 4.36 -11.14 13.31
CA ALA A 20 5.21 -11.36 14.48
C ALA A 20 6.70 -11.07 14.20
N TYR A 21 7.18 -11.42 13.01
CA TYR A 21 8.60 -11.34 12.64
C TYR A 21 8.86 -10.19 11.66
N ALA A 22 8.79 -8.98 12.19
CA ALA A 22 9.21 -7.79 11.44
C ALA A 22 10.75 -7.75 11.34
N GLU A 23 11.24 -7.44 10.14
CA GLU A 23 12.66 -7.26 9.83
C GLU A 23 13.09 -5.79 9.95
N SER A 24 12.13 -4.87 9.83
CA SER A 24 12.38 -3.43 9.96
C SER A 24 11.26 -2.74 10.74
N GLU A 25 11.64 -1.68 11.44
CA GLU A 25 10.75 -0.78 12.16
C GLU A 25 11.26 0.66 12.02
N ARG A 26 10.40 1.59 11.63
CA ARG A 26 10.75 3.01 11.48
C ARG A 26 9.52 3.90 11.59
N HIS A 27 9.73 5.20 11.82
CA HIS A 27 8.65 6.17 11.65
C HIS A 27 8.23 6.28 10.18
N ALA A 28 6.92 6.42 9.95
CA ALA A 28 6.35 6.76 8.67
C ALA A 28 6.40 8.28 8.45
N LEU A 29 6.79 8.69 7.25
CA LEU A 29 6.78 10.09 6.79
C LEU A 29 5.36 10.53 6.42
N VAL A 30 4.52 9.59 6.01
CA VAL A 30 3.14 9.83 5.62
C VAL A 30 2.22 9.04 6.56
N SER A 31 1.15 9.66 7.05
CA SER A 31 0.16 8.92 7.83
C SER A 31 -0.51 7.85 6.95
N PRO A 32 -0.60 6.58 7.38
CA PRO A 32 -1.28 5.52 6.62
C PRO A 32 -2.79 5.76 6.49
N LEU A 33 -3.36 6.70 7.26
CA LEU A 33 -4.75 7.12 7.12
C LEU A 33 -5.04 7.78 5.76
N VAL A 34 -4.02 8.27 5.05
CA VAL A 34 -4.23 8.83 3.70
C VAL A 34 -4.71 7.75 2.72
N LEU A 35 -4.45 6.47 3.00
CA LEU A 35 -4.98 5.35 2.20
C LEU A 35 -6.51 5.20 2.32
N GLU A 36 -7.17 5.97 3.18
CA GLU A 36 -8.63 6.07 3.22
C GLU A 36 -9.16 7.02 2.12
N GLU A 37 -8.29 7.84 1.55
CA GLU A 37 -8.59 8.71 0.42
C GLU A 37 -8.35 7.98 -0.92
N TRP A 38 -9.18 8.29 -1.91
CA TRP A 38 -9.16 7.60 -3.20
C TRP A 38 -7.83 7.70 -3.96
N MET A 39 -7.27 8.91 -4.11
CA MET A 39 -6.04 9.10 -4.90
C MET A 39 -4.81 8.43 -4.27
N PRO A 40 -4.52 8.60 -2.96
CA PRO A 40 -3.47 7.85 -2.30
C PRO A 40 -3.66 6.33 -2.35
N ALA A 41 -4.90 5.83 -2.16
CA ALA A 41 -5.19 4.40 -2.27
C ALA A 41 -4.91 3.86 -3.69
N PHE A 42 -5.25 4.63 -4.73
CA PHE A 42 -4.94 4.30 -6.11
C PHE A 42 -3.42 4.25 -6.36
N LEU A 43 -2.67 5.23 -5.87
CA LEU A 43 -1.20 5.26 -5.99
C LEU A 43 -0.55 4.08 -5.24
N ALA A 44 -1.08 3.72 -4.06
CA ALA A 44 -0.61 2.57 -3.32
C ALA A 44 -0.79 1.27 -4.12
N GLN A 45 -1.90 1.09 -4.83
CA GLN A 45 -2.11 -0.05 -5.72
C GLN A 45 -1.18 -0.03 -6.94
N LEU A 46 -0.79 1.15 -7.45
CA LEU A 46 0.22 1.23 -8.51
C LEU A 46 1.62 0.83 -8.00
N ALA A 47 1.97 1.25 -6.78
CA ALA A 47 3.24 0.90 -6.15
C ALA A 47 3.31 -0.58 -5.75
N ALA A 48 2.21 -1.14 -5.26
CA ALA A 48 2.14 -2.49 -4.71
C ALA A 48 0.81 -3.19 -5.13
N PRO A 49 0.71 -3.70 -6.37
CA PRO A 49 -0.56 -4.16 -6.95
C PRO A 49 -1.18 -5.40 -6.30
N GLY A 50 -0.38 -6.27 -5.69
CA GLY A 50 -0.84 -7.44 -4.93
C GLY A 50 -1.25 -7.13 -3.50
N THR A 51 -1.05 -5.87 -3.05
CA THR A 51 -1.21 -5.50 -1.65
C THR A 51 -2.66 -5.20 -1.28
N GLN A 52 -3.07 -5.74 -0.13
CA GLN A 52 -4.37 -5.53 0.49
C GLN A 52 -4.23 -4.67 1.74
N LEU A 53 -5.04 -3.61 1.84
CA LEU A 53 -5.23 -2.87 3.09
C LEU A 53 -6.23 -3.63 3.97
N VAL A 54 -5.75 -4.17 5.09
CA VAL A 54 -6.58 -4.88 6.08
C VAL A 54 -6.76 -4.03 7.32
N ARG A 55 -8.01 -3.94 7.77
CA ARG A 55 -8.41 -3.24 8.99
C ARG A 55 -8.91 -4.27 9.98
N ALA A 56 -8.47 -4.14 11.22
CA ALA A 56 -8.92 -4.98 12.31
C ALA A 56 -9.05 -4.14 13.58
N THR A 57 -9.43 -4.79 14.67
CA THR A 57 -9.44 -4.23 16.01
C THR A 57 -8.74 -5.22 16.93
N ASN A 58 -7.92 -4.72 17.84
CA ASN A 58 -7.33 -5.56 18.88
C ASN A 58 -8.39 -5.95 19.93
N GLY A 59 -7.98 -6.68 20.97
CA GLY A 59 -8.89 -7.11 22.05
C GLY A 59 -9.50 -5.98 22.89
N ASP A 60 -8.88 -4.80 22.93
CA ASP A 60 -9.39 -3.62 23.64
C ASP A 60 -10.23 -2.67 22.76
N GLY A 61 -10.36 -2.98 21.47
CA GLY A 61 -11.13 -2.20 20.50
C GLY A 61 -10.32 -1.13 19.76
N SER A 62 -9.03 -0.97 20.04
CA SER A 62 -8.16 -0.07 19.27
C SER A 62 -8.00 -0.55 17.82
N PRO A 63 -8.06 0.38 16.85
CA PRO A 63 -7.98 0.03 15.43
C PRO A 63 -6.57 -0.41 15.04
N LEU A 64 -6.49 -1.53 14.32
CA LEU A 64 -5.29 -2.06 13.71
C LEU A 64 -5.37 -1.90 12.19
N ARG A 65 -4.22 -1.60 11.57
CA ARG A 65 -4.11 -1.44 10.12
C ARG A 65 -2.88 -2.16 9.60
N TYR A 66 -3.06 -2.85 8.48
CA TYR A 66 -2.04 -3.66 7.85
C TYR A 66 -2.06 -3.48 6.34
N LEU A 67 -0.88 -3.59 5.73
CA LEU A 67 -0.74 -3.99 4.33
C LEU A 67 -0.28 -5.44 4.29
N PHE A 68 -0.88 -6.25 3.43
CA PHE A 68 -0.42 -7.60 3.16
C PHE A 68 -0.31 -7.82 1.66
N ASP A 69 0.80 -8.42 1.21
CA ASP A 69 0.92 -9.03 -0.10
C ASP A 69 1.02 -10.55 0.11
N PRO A 70 -0.08 -11.30 -0.06
CA PRO A 70 -0.08 -12.74 0.21
C PRO A 70 0.76 -13.53 -0.80
N GLU A 71 0.89 -13.04 -2.03
CA GLU A 71 1.65 -13.71 -3.08
C GLU A 71 3.15 -13.59 -2.83
N ARG A 72 3.59 -12.42 -2.37
CA ARG A 72 4.99 -12.16 -2.01
C ARG A 72 5.31 -12.45 -0.55
N GLU A 73 4.34 -12.93 0.21
CA GLU A 73 4.45 -13.20 1.65
C GLU A 73 5.07 -12.02 2.43
N SER A 74 4.63 -10.81 2.11
CA SER A 74 5.15 -9.57 2.72
C SER A 74 4.06 -8.82 3.48
N PHE A 75 4.44 -8.07 4.51
CA PHE A 75 3.50 -7.26 5.29
C PHE A 75 4.07 -5.91 5.72
N ALA A 76 3.17 -4.98 6.03
CA ALA A 76 3.44 -3.80 6.84
C ALA A 76 2.35 -3.67 7.93
N GLU A 77 2.75 -3.50 9.18
CA GLU A 77 1.87 -3.18 10.31
C GLU A 77 2.08 -1.73 10.72
N PHE A 78 0.98 -1.01 10.97
CA PHE A 78 1.02 0.38 11.41
C PHE A 78 0.66 0.49 12.88
N LEU A 79 1.55 1.10 13.65
CA LEU A 79 1.38 1.38 15.07
C LEU A 79 1.26 2.89 15.27
N VAL A 80 0.32 3.31 16.10
CA VAL A 80 0.19 4.71 16.51
C VAL A 80 1.31 5.04 17.48
N ASP A 81 2.02 6.13 17.23
CA ASP A 81 3.05 6.67 18.13
C ASP A 81 2.80 8.17 18.35
N GLY A 82 2.00 8.48 19.37
CA GLY A 82 1.51 9.83 19.63
C GLY A 82 0.66 10.36 18.46
N GLU A 83 1.10 11.47 17.86
CA GLU A 83 0.49 12.03 16.64
C GLU A 83 1.09 11.46 15.35
N SER A 84 2.13 10.63 15.48
CA SER A 84 2.86 10.02 14.36
C SER A 84 2.53 8.53 14.21
N TRP A 85 3.17 7.90 13.23
CA TRP A 85 3.00 6.47 12.95
C TRP A 85 4.35 5.80 12.87
N THR A 86 4.44 4.61 13.44
CA THR A 86 5.55 3.68 13.25
C THR A 86 5.07 2.56 12.35
N VAL A 87 5.91 2.17 11.38
CA VAL A 87 5.66 1.05 10.48
C VAL A 87 6.65 -0.06 10.75
N ARG A 88 6.12 -1.27 10.93
CA ARG A 88 6.88 -2.53 11.03
C ARG A 88 6.66 -3.33 9.77
N GLN A 89 7.71 -3.84 9.14
CA GLN A 89 7.59 -4.62 7.90
C GLN A 89 8.37 -5.92 7.99
N GLY A 90 7.91 -6.93 7.27
CA GLY A 90 8.61 -8.20 7.12
C GLY A 90 8.27 -8.87 5.79
N GLY A 91 9.12 -9.81 5.41
CA GLY A 91 9.05 -10.52 4.13
C GLY A 91 9.89 -9.87 3.02
N PRO A 92 9.91 -10.47 1.82
CA PRO A 92 10.81 -10.09 0.73
C PRO A 92 10.67 -8.65 0.19
N VAL A 93 9.54 -7.99 0.44
CA VAL A 93 9.25 -6.64 -0.08
C VAL A 93 8.82 -5.70 1.03
N ALA A 94 9.47 -4.54 1.10
CA ALA A 94 9.09 -3.43 1.98
C ALA A 94 7.87 -2.68 1.39
N LEU A 95 6.67 -3.25 1.56
CA LEU A 95 5.43 -2.77 0.92
C LEU A 95 5.16 -1.28 1.17
N TRP A 96 5.28 -0.83 2.42
CA TRP A 96 5.03 0.57 2.77
C TRP A 96 6.12 1.49 2.25
N ASP A 97 7.38 1.06 2.16
CA ASP A 97 8.45 1.90 1.62
C ASP A 97 8.20 2.26 0.14
N ASP A 98 7.72 1.32 -0.66
CA ASP A 98 7.38 1.57 -2.06
C ASP A 98 6.12 2.44 -2.21
N VAL A 99 5.11 2.22 -1.36
CA VAL A 99 3.90 3.06 -1.30
C VAL A 99 4.25 4.48 -0.85
N GLU A 100 4.96 4.64 0.26
CA GLU A 100 5.31 5.93 0.84
C GLU A 100 6.20 6.75 -0.09
N ARG A 101 7.15 6.12 -0.79
CA ARG A 101 7.95 6.79 -1.84
C ARG A 101 7.06 7.38 -2.93
N SER A 102 6.05 6.64 -3.37
CA SER A 102 5.09 7.09 -4.38
C SER A 102 4.21 8.25 -3.87
N LEU A 103 3.76 8.17 -2.61
CA LEU A 103 2.94 9.21 -1.98
C LEU A 103 3.72 10.51 -1.76
N VAL A 104 4.97 10.42 -1.30
CA VAL A 104 5.86 11.58 -1.14
C VAL A 104 6.12 12.22 -2.51
N ALA A 105 6.52 11.44 -3.52
CA ALA A 105 6.77 11.95 -4.86
C ALA A 105 5.53 12.62 -5.48
N TRP A 106 4.33 12.08 -5.22
CA TRP A 106 3.08 12.66 -5.69
C TRP A 106 2.76 13.99 -5.02
N ARG A 107 2.97 14.09 -3.70
CA ARG A 107 2.81 15.35 -2.96
C ARG A 107 3.81 16.40 -3.43
N ASP A 108 5.07 16.02 -3.62
CA ASP A 108 6.13 16.90 -4.12
C ASP A 108 5.84 17.41 -5.54
N ALA A 109 5.14 16.63 -6.35
CA ALA A 109 4.64 17.02 -7.66
C ALA A 109 3.39 17.92 -7.62
N GLY A 110 2.97 18.37 -6.43
CA GLY A 110 1.79 19.22 -6.25
C GLY A 110 0.47 18.46 -6.14
N ALA A 111 0.52 17.17 -5.76
CA ALA A 111 -0.65 16.31 -5.59
C ALA A 111 -1.60 16.29 -6.81
N PRO A 112 -1.09 16.02 -8.03
CA PRO A 112 -1.89 16.06 -9.26
C PRO A 112 -3.07 15.08 -9.23
N GLU A 113 -4.21 15.50 -9.79
CA GLU A 113 -5.42 14.69 -9.86
C GLU A 113 -5.35 13.56 -10.91
N ILE A 114 -6.37 12.70 -10.92
CA ILE A 114 -6.46 11.52 -11.79
C ILE A 114 -6.31 11.83 -13.29
N HIS A 115 -6.72 13.02 -13.75
CA HIS A 115 -6.60 13.43 -15.15
C HIS A 115 -5.15 13.54 -15.64
N SER A 116 -4.19 13.65 -14.72
CA SER A 116 -2.75 13.71 -15.00
C SER A 116 -2.13 12.32 -15.15
N VAL A 117 -2.84 11.27 -14.72
CA VAL A 117 -2.39 9.89 -14.88
C VAL A 117 -2.47 9.49 -16.35
N ARG A 118 -1.45 8.77 -16.80
CA ARG A 118 -1.35 8.17 -18.12
C ARG A 118 -1.19 6.66 -17.96
N LEU A 119 -1.83 5.91 -18.85
CA LEU A 119 -1.79 4.45 -18.88
C LEU A 119 -1.43 4.00 -20.28
N ARG A 120 -0.51 3.05 -20.37
CA ARG A 120 -0.22 2.29 -21.58
C ARG A 120 -0.34 0.81 -21.28
N VAL A 121 -1.22 0.14 -21.99
CA VAL A 121 -1.42 -1.31 -21.91
C VAL A 121 -0.74 -1.96 -23.12
N THR A 122 0.05 -2.99 -22.88
CA THR A 122 0.66 -3.84 -23.89
C THR A 122 0.44 -5.31 -23.52
N PRO A 123 0.62 -6.26 -24.46
CA PRO A 123 0.55 -7.69 -24.12
C PRO A 123 1.57 -8.15 -23.07
N ALA A 124 2.67 -7.40 -22.87
CA ALA A 124 3.73 -7.76 -21.93
C ALA A 124 3.62 -7.05 -20.57
N SER A 125 3.02 -5.85 -20.54
CA SER A 125 2.93 -5.05 -19.33
C SER A 125 1.88 -3.93 -19.40
N HIS A 126 1.45 -3.50 -18.22
CA HIS A 126 0.72 -2.27 -17.98
C HIS A 126 1.69 -1.23 -17.40
N GLN A 127 1.75 -0.05 -18.00
CA GLN A 127 2.58 1.06 -17.55
C GLN A 127 1.69 2.24 -17.16
N CYS A 128 1.81 2.71 -15.93
CA CYS A 128 1.16 3.92 -15.43
C CYS A 128 2.20 4.98 -15.12
N TRP A 129 1.92 6.25 -15.40
CA TRP A 129 2.80 7.34 -14.99
C TRP A 129 2.07 8.67 -14.81
N ILE A 130 2.69 9.57 -14.05
CA ILE A 130 2.27 10.97 -13.88
C ILE A 130 3.45 11.86 -14.25
N ASP A 131 3.24 12.74 -15.23
CA ASP A 131 4.26 13.65 -15.76
C ASP A 131 5.57 12.90 -16.15
N ARG A 132 6.71 13.59 -16.21
CA ARG A 132 8.02 13.00 -16.51
C ARG A 132 8.82 12.60 -15.26
N ALA A 133 8.20 12.61 -14.08
CA ALA A 133 8.84 12.25 -12.83
C ALA A 133 9.12 10.73 -12.77
N PRO A 134 10.38 10.27 -12.67
CA PRO A 134 10.70 8.84 -12.68
C PRO A 134 10.10 8.06 -11.49
N SER A 135 9.94 8.73 -10.35
CA SER A 135 9.32 8.17 -9.13
C SER A 135 7.80 7.99 -9.23
N LEU A 136 7.16 8.60 -10.23
CA LEU A 136 5.74 8.47 -10.52
C LEU A 136 5.53 7.68 -11.81
N ARG A 137 6.25 6.57 -11.94
CA ARG A 137 6.13 5.62 -13.04
C ARG A 137 6.15 4.20 -12.50
N TRP A 138 5.15 3.42 -12.88
CA TRP A 138 4.96 2.04 -12.44
C TRP A 138 4.79 1.15 -13.68
N GLU A 139 5.40 -0.04 -13.64
CA GLU A 139 5.25 -1.06 -14.66
C GLU A 139 4.88 -2.39 -14.00
N HIS A 140 3.74 -2.94 -14.40
CA HIS A 140 3.27 -4.25 -13.97
C HIS A 140 3.36 -5.20 -15.15
N ARG A 141 4.22 -6.22 -15.06
CA ARG A 141 4.37 -7.22 -16.12
C ARG A 141 3.23 -8.23 -16.06
N ILE A 142 2.76 -8.64 -17.23
CA ILE A 142 1.81 -9.74 -17.38
C ILE A 142 2.67 -11.01 -17.46
N THR A 143 2.66 -11.80 -16.39
CA THR A 143 3.29 -13.13 -16.32
C THR A 143 2.33 -14.22 -16.76
#